data_AF-A0A955VIF2-F1
#
_entry.id   AF-A0A955VIF2-F1
#
_cell.length_a   1.000
_cell.length_b   1.000
_cell.length_c   1.000
_cell.angle_alpha   90.00
_cell.angle_beta   90.00
_cell.angle_gamma   90.00
#
_symmetry.space_group_name_H-M   'P 1'
#
loop_
_entity.id
_entity.type
_entity.pdbx_description
1 polymer ?
#
loop_
_entity_poly.entity_id
_entity_poly.type
_entity_poly.pdbx_seq_one_letter_code
_entity_poly.pdbx_strand_id
1 'polypeptide(L)'
;MKKRRTPRSDRTTGEDSVPMDGRARALDTLLAELLVDAHGDDEQLWALLDGIDAALDLPLDVHVIGEPVSLVALDYDGNSRRGVVARCRREDGSVRAREPWQDHE
;
A
#
# COMPACT_ATOMS: atom_id res chain seq x y z
N MET A 1 32.93 -36.57 40.55
CA MET A 1 33.84 -35.84 39.65
C MET A 1 33.10 -35.53 38.34
N LYS A 2 33.06 -34.25 37.93
CA LYS A 2 32.63 -33.67 36.63
C LYS A 2 31.15 -33.81 36.21
N LYS A 3 30.36 -32.77 36.54
CA LYS A 3 29.00 -32.55 36.04
C LYS A 3 29.04 -32.10 34.57
N ARG A 4 28.34 -32.79 33.67
CA ARG A 4 28.15 -32.34 32.29
C ARG A 4 26.84 -31.57 32.20
N ARG A 5 26.92 -30.24 32.24
CA ARG A 5 25.81 -29.34 31.89
C ARG A 5 25.67 -29.32 30.37
N THR A 6 24.53 -29.73 29.83
CA THR A 6 24.15 -29.48 28.44
C THR A 6 23.67 -28.03 28.33
N PRO A 7 24.11 -27.24 27.32
CA PRO A 7 23.52 -25.94 27.08
C PRO A 7 22.14 -26.14 26.45
N ARG A 8 21.13 -25.52 27.04
CA ARG A 8 19.78 -25.35 26.47
C ARG A 8 19.93 -24.42 25.27
N SER A 9 19.73 -24.94 24.07
CA SER A 9 19.71 -24.15 22.84
C SER A 9 18.36 -23.45 22.71
N ASP A 10 18.16 -22.38 23.49
CA ASP A 10 17.13 -21.39 23.18
C ASP A 10 17.72 -20.42 22.15
N ARG A 11 17.58 -20.79 20.88
CA ARG A 11 17.81 -19.89 19.76
C ARG A 11 16.87 -20.27 18.62
N THR A 12 15.60 -19.95 18.79
CA THR A 12 14.72 -19.74 17.63
C THR A 12 15.15 -18.42 17.01
N THR A 13 16.00 -18.53 16.00
CA THR A 13 16.28 -17.48 15.02
C THR A 13 14.94 -16.88 14.59
N GLY A 14 14.75 -15.59 14.88
CA GLY A 14 13.61 -14.84 14.37
C GLY A 14 13.67 -14.88 12.85
N GLU A 15 12.59 -15.37 12.25
CA GLU A 15 12.37 -15.37 10.82
C GLU A 15 12.43 -13.92 10.30
N ASP A 16 13.36 -13.69 9.36
CA ASP A 16 13.30 -12.69 8.29
C ASP A 16 12.93 -11.25 8.66
N SER A 17 13.62 -10.68 9.65
CA SER A 17 13.62 -9.23 9.81
C SER A 17 14.59 -8.60 8.80
N VAL A 18 14.09 -8.25 7.61
CA VAL A 18 14.80 -7.37 6.67
C VAL A 18 15.26 -6.14 7.47
N PRO A 19 16.56 -5.80 7.49
CA PRO A 19 17.02 -4.63 8.21
C PRO A 19 16.25 -3.40 7.71
N MET A 20 15.93 -2.46 8.60
CA MET A 20 15.04 -1.33 8.30
C MET A 20 15.50 -0.50 7.08
N ASP A 21 16.79 -0.56 6.72
CA ASP A 21 17.38 0.04 5.53
C ASP A 21 16.99 -0.66 4.21
N GLY A 22 16.77 -1.98 4.24
CA GLY A 22 16.41 -2.80 3.08
C GLY A 22 15.00 -2.52 2.57
N ARG A 23 14.02 -2.33 3.47
CA ARG A 23 12.64 -2.01 3.08
C ARG A 23 12.52 -0.61 2.47
N ALA A 24 13.21 0.37 3.04
CA ALA A 24 13.24 1.72 2.47
C ALA A 24 13.86 1.73 1.07
N ARG A 25 14.99 1.04 0.88
CA ARG A 25 15.63 0.91 -0.44
C ARG A 25 14.74 0.17 -1.46
N ALA A 26 14.01 -0.85 -1.03
CA ALA A 26 13.09 -1.55 -1.91
C ALA A 26 11.94 -0.64 -2.35
N LEU A 27 11.40 0.17 -1.43
CA LEU A 27 10.39 1.18 -1.76
C LEU A 27 10.93 2.24 -2.72
N ASP A 28 12.13 2.78 -2.46
CA ASP A 28 12.76 3.76 -3.35
C ASP A 28 12.97 3.20 -4.76
N THR A 29 13.32 1.92 -4.86
CA THR A 29 13.49 1.22 -6.15
C THR A 29 12.15 1.08 -6.87
N LEU A 30 11.11 0.63 -6.17
CA LEU A 30 9.76 0.49 -6.72
C LEU A 30 9.21 1.84 -7.22
N LEU A 31 9.41 2.91 -6.43
CA LEU A 31 9.01 4.25 -6.83
C LEU A 31 9.80 4.73 -8.05
N ALA A 32 11.11 4.49 -8.10
CA ALA A 32 11.93 4.87 -9.25
C ALA A 32 11.51 4.14 -10.54
N GLU A 33 11.13 2.86 -10.43
CA GLU A 33 10.62 2.07 -11.55
C GLU A 33 9.25 2.59 -12.03
N LEU A 34 8.33 2.84 -11.10
CA LEU A 34 6.99 3.31 -11.43
C LEU A 34 6.99 4.72 -12.05
N LEU A 35 7.90 5.58 -11.59
CA LEU A 35 7.95 7.00 -11.97
C LEU A 35 8.97 7.31 -13.08
N VAL A 36 9.55 6.29 -13.72
CA VAL A 36 10.68 6.46 -14.66
C VAL A 36 10.42 7.47 -15.78
N ASP A 37 9.20 7.47 -16.32
CA ASP A 37 8.77 8.34 -17.42
C ASP A 37 7.70 9.36 -16.97
N ALA A 38 7.52 9.54 -15.66
CA ALA A 38 6.52 10.43 -15.10
C ALA A 38 7.15 11.78 -14.69
N HIS A 39 6.84 12.84 -15.44
CA HIS A 39 7.37 14.18 -15.26
C HIS A 39 6.36 15.12 -14.58
N GLY A 40 6.70 15.51 -13.35
CA GLY A 40 5.87 16.42 -12.55
C GLY A 40 4.71 15.72 -11.85
N ASP A 41 4.05 16.46 -10.95
CA ASP A 41 3.10 15.87 -10.00
C ASP A 41 1.94 15.13 -10.66
N ASP A 42 1.38 15.66 -11.75
CA ASP A 42 0.23 15.05 -12.41
C ASP A 42 0.57 13.68 -13.02
N GLU A 43 1.68 13.60 -13.75
CA GLU A 43 2.14 12.36 -14.37
C GLU A 43 2.57 11.35 -13.31
N GLN A 44 3.21 11.80 -12.23
CA GLN A 44 3.62 10.93 -11.13
C GLN A 44 2.43 10.37 -10.34
N LEU A 45 1.38 11.16 -10.14
CA LEU A 45 0.15 10.70 -9.49
C LEU A 45 -0.62 9.70 -10.37
N TRP A 46 -0.63 9.89 -11.68
CA TRP A 46 -1.18 8.91 -12.63
C TRP A 46 -0.39 7.61 -12.62
N ALA A 47 0.93 7.67 -12.69
CA ALA A 47 1.79 6.47 -12.62
C ALA A 47 1.60 5.72 -11.29
N LEU A 48 1.51 6.46 -10.17
CA LEU A 48 1.24 5.87 -8.87
C LEU A 48 -0.14 5.18 -8.83
N LEU A 49 -1.18 5.83 -9.36
CA LEU A 49 -2.52 5.25 -9.45
C LEU A 49 -2.49 3.93 -10.24
N ASP A 50 -1.91 3.93 -11.43
CA ASP A 50 -1.83 2.74 -12.31
C ASP A 50 -1.09 1.59 -11.61
N GLY A 51 0.06 1.88 -10.98
CA GLY A 51 0.82 0.87 -10.26
C GLY A 51 0.11 0.31 -9.04
N ILE A 52 -0.64 1.13 -8.29
CA ILE A 52 -1.43 0.65 -7.16
C ILE A 52 -2.61 -0.18 -7.66
N ASP A 53 -3.37 0.31 -8.64
CA ASP A 53 -4.55 -0.37 -9.15
C ASP A 53 -4.20 -1.75 -9.75
N ALA A 54 -3.09 -1.84 -10.48
CA ALA A 54 -2.56 -3.10 -10.99
C ALA A 54 -2.08 -4.09 -9.90
N ALA A 55 -1.72 -3.60 -8.72
CA ALA A 55 -1.20 -4.41 -7.62
C ALA A 55 -2.28 -4.86 -6.62
N LEU A 56 -3.49 -4.29 -6.67
CA LEU A 56 -4.54 -4.56 -5.71
C LEU A 56 -5.64 -5.47 -6.31
N ASP A 57 -5.96 -6.54 -5.59
CA ASP A 57 -7.18 -7.30 -5.83
C ASP A 57 -8.34 -6.63 -5.06
N LEU A 58 -9.18 -5.87 -5.77
CA LEU A 58 -10.36 -5.23 -5.20
C LEU A 58 -11.60 -6.15 -5.26
N PRO A 59 -12.51 -6.11 -4.26
CA PRO A 59 -12.51 -5.22 -3.10
C PRO A 59 -11.54 -5.65 -1.99
N LEU A 60 -10.96 -4.67 -1.29
CA LEU A 60 -9.99 -4.89 -0.20
C LEU A 60 -10.48 -4.30 1.13
N ASP A 61 -10.40 -5.06 2.22
CA ASP A 61 -10.75 -4.56 3.56
C ASP A 61 -9.66 -3.63 4.10
N VAL A 62 -10.03 -2.39 4.41
CA VAL A 62 -9.12 -1.31 4.83
C VAL A 62 -9.72 -0.51 5.99
N HIS A 63 -8.91 0.38 6.59
CA HIS A 63 -9.36 1.30 7.63
C HIS A 63 -9.18 2.75 7.19
N VAL A 64 -10.21 3.58 7.32
CA VAL A 64 -10.16 5.03 7.11
C VAL A 64 -10.32 5.72 8.45
N ILE A 65 -9.23 6.31 8.98
CA ILE A 65 -9.21 6.98 10.29
C ILE A 65 -9.82 6.09 11.39
N GLY A 66 -9.49 4.80 11.37
CA GLY A 66 -9.95 3.80 12.35
C GLY A 66 -11.30 3.14 12.04
N GLU A 67 -12.02 3.60 11.01
CA GLU A 67 -13.28 2.98 10.58
C GLU A 67 -13.03 1.87 9.54
N PRO A 68 -13.53 0.64 9.75
CA PRO A 68 -13.43 -0.41 8.75
C PRO A 68 -14.33 -0.12 7.54
N VAL A 69 -13.76 -0.23 6.35
CA VAL A 69 -14.45 -0.07 5.06
C VAL A 69 -13.85 -1.00 4.02
N SER A 70 -14.59 -1.35 2.98
CA SER A 70 -14.04 -2.01 1.80
C SER A 70 -13.61 -0.96 0.77
N LEU A 71 -12.34 -0.92 0.39
CA LEU A 71 -11.86 -0.21 -0.79
C LEU A 71 -12.40 -0.90 -2.04
N VAL A 72 -12.99 -0.14 -2.96
CA VAL A 72 -13.62 -0.69 -4.17
C VAL A 72 -13.10 -0.06 -5.48
N ALA A 73 -12.45 1.10 -5.43
CA ALA A 73 -11.76 1.70 -6.57
C ALA A 73 -10.80 2.81 -6.11
N LEU A 74 -9.88 3.18 -6.98
CA LEU A 74 -9.00 4.35 -6.87
C LEU A 74 -9.21 5.26 -8.10
N ASP A 75 -8.95 6.56 -7.96
CA ASP A 75 -9.06 7.53 -9.05
C ASP A 75 -8.12 8.73 -8.81
N TYR A 76 -7.78 9.46 -9.87
CA TYR A 76 -7.08 10.73 -9.84
C TYR A 76 -7.71 11.71 -10.84
N ASP A 77 -8.35 12.76 -10.31
CA ASP A 77 -9.12 13.72 -11.12
C ASP A 77 -8.28 14.84 -11.77
N GLY A 78 -6.95 14.69 -11.83
CA GLY A 78 -6.03 15.71 -12.33
C GLY A 78 -5.79 16.88 -11.37
N ASN A 79 -6.20 16.75 -10.09
CA ASN A 79 -5.92 17.76 -9.07
C ASN A 79 -4.79 17.32 -8.13
N SER A 80 -3.56 17.75 -8.41
CA SER A 80 -2.38 17.36 -7.65
C SER A 80 -2.44 17.70 -6.16
N ARG A 81 -3.18 18.76 -5.77
CA ARG A 81 -3.40 19.09 -4.36
C ARG A 81 -4.29 18.10 -3.62
N ARG A 82 -5.15 17.39 -4.35
CA ARG A 82 -6.01 16.33 -3.82
C ARG A 82 -5.29 14.99 -3.80
N GLY A 83 -4.48 14.73 -4.83
CA GLY A 83 -3.82 13.44 -5.04
C GLY A 83 -4.82 12.33 -5.37
N VAL A 84 -4.36 11.08 -5.26
CA VAL A 84 -5.17 9.88 -5.48
C VAL A 84 -6.30 9.80 -4.44
N VAL A 85 -7.51 9.54 -4.91
CA VAL A 85 -8.70 9.36 -4.09
C VAL A 85 -9.18 7.91 -4.13
N ALA A 86 -9.83 7.48 -3.05
CA ALA A 86 -10.35 6.13 -2.89
C ALA A 86 -11.88 6.14 -2.81
N ARG A 87 -12.50 5.17 -3.48
CA ARG A 87 -13.93 4.86 -3.34
C ARG A 87 -14.05 3.73 -2.33
N CYS A 88 -14.78 3.98 -1.25
CA CYS A 88 -14.93 3.01 -0.17
C CYS A 88 -16.40 2.69 0.10
N ARG A 89 -16.69 1.44 0.44
CA ARG A 89 -17.99 0.95 0.89
C ARG A 89 -17.96 0.64 2.38
N ARG A 90 -18.91 1.17 3.13
CA ARG A 90 -19.10 0.89 4.55
C ARG A 90 -19.87 -0.43 4.75
N GLU A 91 -19.87 -0.95 5.98
CA GLU A 91 -20.63 -2.17 6.33
C GLU A 91 -22.14 -2.04 6.06
N ASP A 92 -22.69 -0.83 6.21
CA ASP A 92 -24.10 -0.53 5.89
C ASP A 92 -24.42 -0.53 4.38
N GLY A 93 -23.43 -0.83 3.53
CA GLY A 93 -23.53 -0.83 2.08
C GLY A 93 -23.44 0.55 1.45
N SER A 94 -23.35 1.63 2.23
CA SER A 94 -23.18 2.97 1.69
C SER A 94 -21.79 3.10 1.04
N VAL A 95 -21.79 3.53 -0.22
CA VAL A 95 -20.55 3.84 -0.94
C VAL A 95 -20.28 5.33 -0.78
N ARG A 96 -19.09 5.67 -0.28
CA ARG A 96 -18.60 7.05 -0.27
C ARG A 96 -17.51 7.21 -1.29
N ALA A 97 -17.77 8.17 -2.15
CA ALA A 97 -16.99 8.50 -3.30
C ALA A 97 -17.17 10.03 -3.45
N ARG A 98 -16.10 10.82 -3.59
CA ARG A 98 -16.25 12.27 -3.81
C ARG A 98 -16.47 12.53 -5.30
N GLU A 99 -17.63 13.06 -5.67
CA GLU A 99 -17.94 13.39 -7.08
C GLU A 99 -17.01 14.48 -7.65
N PRO A 100 -16.80 14.47 -8.99
CA PRO A 100 -17.20 13.41 -9.93
C PRO A 100 -16.18 12.26 -9.95
N TRP A 101 -16.66 11.02 -10.06
CA TRP A 101 -15.84 9.87 -10.41
C TRP A 101 -15.86 9.73 -11.93
N GLN A 102 -14.70 9.50 -12.54
CA GLN A 102 -14.71 9.02 -13.91
C GLN A 102 -14.79 7.50 -13.86
N ASP A 103 -15.89 6.95 -14.37
CA ASP A 103 -15.96 5.52 -14.64
C ASP A 103 -15.00 5.25 -15.80
N HIS A 104 -13.81 4.74 -15.48
CA HIS A 104 -12.89 4.20 -16.47
C HIS A 104 -13.45 2.83 -16.89
N GLU A 105 -14.04 2.77 -18.09
CA GLU A 105 -14.63 1.57 -18.71
C GLU A 105 -13.56 0.60 -19.24
#